data_AF-A0A919D6M7-F1
#
_entry.id   AF-A0A919D6M7-F1
#
_cell.length_a   1.000
_cell.length_b   1.000
_cell.length_c   1.000
_cell.angle_alpha   90.00
_cell.angle_beta   90.00
_cell.angle_gamma   90.00
#
_symmetry.space_group_name_H-M   'P 1'
#
loop_
_entity.id
_entity.type
_entity.pdbx_description
1 polymer ?
#
loop_
_entity_poly.entity_id
_entity_poly.type
_entity_poly.pdbx_seq_one_letter_code
_entity_poly.pdbx_strand_id
1 'polypeptide(L)'
;MRGLWKVTYAHPERTNTTWNYLIPVWDARTENAARERAQARHDGNVAHMPARIRAVEASELEVLAVVFRPAVLSRERAVAWIALQQHGAITEQGWPLAQEGQERGRDEWWRGDVGELHMNLRERIHGFGVSVAEILQVPDTAASAAWAVEAHTDRFGRVWWDRVRAEIHKAGLSWLWQTPYGMAWIDQA
;
A
#
# COMPACT_ATOMS: atom_id res chain seq x y z
N MET A 1 -13.14 0.37 15.05
CA MET A 1 -11.70 0.03 15.21
C MET A 1 -10.91 0.95 14.28
N ARG A 2 -9.89 1.68 14.74
CA ARG A 2 -9.06 2.54 13.85
C ARG A 2 -8.19 1.64 12.94
N GLY A 3 -7.83 2.12 11.75
CA GLY A 3 -7.05 1.34 10.77
C GLY A 3 -5.68 0.87 11.28
N LEU A 4 -5.12 -0.16 10.64
CA LEU A 4 -3.89 -0.84 11.06
C LEU A 4 -3.04 -1.24 9.85
N TRP A 5 -1.73 -1.04 9.94
CA TRP A 5 -0.76 -1.61 9.02
C TRP A 5 -0.24 -2.95 9.53
N LYS A 6 -0.08 -3.91 8.62
CA LYS A 6 0.67 -5.15 8.82
C LYS A 6 1.86 -5.14 7.85
N VAL A 7 3.07 -5.08 8.39
CA VAL A 7 4.32 -5.23 7.63
C VAL A 7 4.87 -6.63 7.91
N THR A 8 5.08 -7.41 6.85
CA THR A 8 5.52 -8.80 6.93
C THR A 8 6.94 -8.89 6.39
N TYR A 9 7.86 -9.39 7.22
CA TYR A 9 9.23 -9.71 6.83
C TYR A 9 9.39 -11.22 6.72
N ALA A 10 10.17 -11.67 5.76
CA ALA A 10 10.51 -13.08 5.57
C ALA A 10 11.95 -13.22 5.07
N HIS A 11 12.56 -14.39 5.26
CA HIS A 11 13.85 -14.71 4.66
C HIS A 11 13.62 -15.40 3.32
N PRO A 12 14.21 -14.97 2.19
CA PRO A 12 13.98 -15.61 0.88
C PRO A 12 14.38 -17.09 0.88
N GLU A 13 15.51 -17.41 1.51
CA GLU A 13 16.04 -18.77 1.61
C GLU A 13 15.62 -19.56 2.87
N ARG A 14 14.77 -19.07 3.78
CA ARG A 14 14.37 -19.87 4.97
C ARG A 14 12.86 -19.87 5.23
N THR A 15 12.30 -21.04 5.55
CA THR A 15 10.86 -21.25 5.82
C THR A 15 10.42 -20.77 7.19
N ASN A 16 11.30 -20.85 8.18
CA ASN A 16 10.86 -20.86 9.58
C ASN A 16 10.72 -19.48 10.20
N THR A 17 11.02 -18.42 9.47
CA THR A 17 11.13 -17.09 10.06
C THR A 17 10.30 -16.09 9.25
N THR A 18 9.10 -15.80 9.75
CA THR A 18 8.33 -14.62 9.33
C THR A 18 8.08 -13.72 10.52
N TRP A 19 8.28 -12.42 10.33
CA TRP A 19 8.04 -11.42 11.36
C TRP A 19 6.91 -10.52 10.92
N ASN A 20 5.92 -10.36 11.79
CA ASN A 20 4.75 -9.54 11.51
C ASN A 20 4.72 -8.36 12.47
N TYR A 21 4.77 -7.14 11.94
CA TYR A 21 4.64 -5.92 12.71
C TYR A 21 3.28 -5.30 12.48
N LEU A 22 2.54 -5.12 13.58
CA LEU A 22 1.25 -4.44 13.59
C LEU A 22 1.45 -2.99 14.04
N ILE A 23 1.10 -2.05 13.17
CA ILE A 23 1.35 -0.62 13.38
C ILE A 23 0.04 0.14 13.24
N PRO A 24 -0.50 0.70 14.34
CA PRO A 24 -1.73 1.45 14.28
C PRO A 24 -1.60 2.69 13.38
N VAL A 25 -2.69 3.06 12.69
CA VAL A 25 -2.70 4.23 11.80
C VAL A 25 -2.37 5.57 12.51
N TRP A 26 -2.61 5.64 13.82
CA TRP A 26 -2.25 6.82 14.61
C TRP A 26 -0.74 6.96 14.84
N ASP A 27 0.03 5.86 14.74
CA ASP A 27 1.49 5.82 14.83
C ASP A 27 2.13 6.00 13.43
N ALA A 28 1.49 5.45 12.39
CA ALA A 28 1.92 5.58 11.00
C ALA A 28 0.74 5.84 10.06
N ARG A 29 0.66 7.08 9.53
CA ARG A 29 -0.42 7.47 8.61
C ARG A 29 -0.18 7.05 7.16
N THR A 30 1.08 6.91 6.76
CA THR A 30 1.48 6.50 5.42
C THR A 30 2.13 5.13 5.44
N GLU A 31 2.20 4.51 4.27
CA GLU A 31 2.91 3.24 4.11
C GLU A 31 4.40 3.38 4.45
N ASN A 32 5.06 4.44 3.97
CA ASN A 32 6.47 4.71 4.25
C ASN A 32 6.72 4.84 5.75
N ALA A 33 5.89 5.60 6.47
CA ALA A 33 5.97 5.69 7.91
C ALA A 33 5.76 4.33 8.59
N ALA A 34 4.84 3.49 8.07
CA ALA A 34 4.63 2.15 8.60
C ALA A 34 5.87 1.26 8.39
N ARG A 35 6.52 1.34 7.22
CA ARG A 35 7.77 0.63 6.94
C ARG A 35 8.89 1.06 7.86
N GLU A 36 9.11 2.37 8.01
CA GLU A 36 10.13 2.93 8.92
C GLU A 36 9.90 2.47 10.36
N ARG A 37 8.65 2.50 10.84
CA ARG A 37 8.29 2.04 12.18
C ARG A 37 8.46 0.54 12.35
N ALA A 38 8.14 -0.26 11.34
CA ALA A 38 8.38 -1.69 11.34
C ALA A 38 9.89 -1.99 11.39
N GLN A 39 10.68 -1.27 10.59
CA GLN A 39 12.12 -1.41 10.54
C GLN A 39 12.77 -1.06 11.88
N ALA A 40 12.42 0.09 12.48
CA ALA A 40 12.97 0.48 13.78
C ALA A 40 12.65 -0.54 14.89
N ARG A 41 11.42 -1.09 14.89
CA ARG A 41 11.05 -2.17 15.82
C ARG A 41 11.80 -3.46 15.52
N HIS A 42 12.03 -3.77 14.25
CA HIS A 42 12.81 -4.92 13.84
C HIS A 42 14.26 -4.80 14.32
N ASP A 43 14.94 -3.72 13.98
CA ASP A 43 16.32 -3.45 14.39
C ASP A 43 16.46 -3.50 15.92
N GLY A 44 15.51 -2.90 16.63
CA GLY A 44 15.41 -2.97 18.08
C GLY A 44 15.32 -4.41 18.60
N ASN A 45 14.38 -5.22 18.08
CA ASN A 45 14.24 -6.62 18.50
C ASN A 45 15.49 -7.44 18.20
N VAL A 46 16.08 -7.24 17.02
CA VAL A 46 17.31 -7.92 16.58
C VAL A 46 18.49 -7.56 17.47
N ALA A 47 18.60 -6.31 17.90
CA ALA A 47 19.63 -5.82 18.82
C ALA A 47 19.63 -6.52 20.19
N HIS A 48 18.49 -7.07 20.62
CA HIS A 48 18.36 -7.81 21.88
C HIS A 48 18.53 -9.33 21.74
N MET A 49 18.66 -9.85 20.51
CA MET A 49 18.87 -11.27 20.28
C MET A 49 20.31 -11.72 20.58
N PRO A 50 20.50 -12.94 21.10
CA PRO A 50 21.82 -13.58 21.16
C PRO A 50 22.50 -13.62 19.78
N ALA A 51 23.81 -13.36 19.72
CA ALA A 51 24.58 -13.26 18.47
C ALA A 51 24.40 -14.48 17.53
N ARG A 52 24.31 -15.69 18.11
CA ARG A 52 24.07 -16.94 17.37
C ARG A 52 22.70 -17.01 16.66
N ILE A 53 21.69 -16.31 17.18
CA ILE A 53 20.34 -16.24 16.61
C ILE A 53 20.27 -15.09 15.60
N ARG A 54 20.90 -13.95 15.93
CA ARG A 54 20.96 -12.76 15.07
C ARG A 54 21.50 -13.08 13.66
N ALA A 55 22.63 -13.81 13.58
CA ALA A 55 23.26 -14.16 12.31
C ALA A 55 22.45 -15.14 11.44
N VAL A 56 21.43 -15.79 12.01
CA VAL A 56 20.68 -16.87 11.37
C VAL A 56 19.26 -16.43 11.02
N GLU A 57 18.64 -15.57 11.81
CA GLU A 57 17.19 -15.31 11.70
C GLU A 57 16.84 -13.86 11.38
N ALA A 58 17.78 -12.92 11.50
CA ALA A 58 17.45 -11.50 11.54
C ALA A 58 18.14 -10.64 10.48
N SER A 59 19.35 -10.97 10.05
CA SER A 59 20.18 -10.08 9.21
C SER A 59 19.89 -10.13 7.71
N GLU A 60 18.97 -10.99 7.25
CA GLU A 60 18.68 -11.23 5.82
C GLU A 60 17.17 -11.27 5.54
N LEU A 61 16.37 -10.64 6.40
CA LEU A 61 14.94 -10.53 6.16
C LEU A 61 14.65 -9.35 5.25
N GLU A 62 13.77 -9.57 4.28
CA GLU A 62 13.25 -8.52 3.41
C GLU A 62 11.73 -8.38 3.63
N VAL A 63 11.16 -7.26 3.17
CA VAL A 63 9.72 -7.02 3.25
C VAL A 63 8.98 -7.86 2.21
N LEU A 64 8.22 -8.85 2.68
CA LEU A 64 7.39 -9.70 1.84
C LEU A 64 6.12 -8.95 1.38
N ALA A 65 5.46 -8.26 2.31
CA ALA A 65 4.19 -7.58 2.06
C ALA A 65 3.91 -6.45 3.06
N VAL A 66 3.25 -5.40 2.58
CA VAL A 66 2.66 -4.35 3.40
C VAL A 66 1.16 -4.25 3.10
N VAL A 67 0.35 -4.43 4.14
CA VAL A 67 -1.11 -4.50 4.06
C VAL A 67 -1.71 -3.48 5.01
N PHE A 68 -2.64 -2.66 4.53
CA PHE A 68 -3.40 -1.75 5.40
C PHE A 68 -4.81 -2.27 5.57
N ARG A 69 -5.21 -2.51 6.81
CA ARG A 69 -6.59 -2.85 7.17
C ARG A 69 -7.33 -1.57 7.55
N PRO A 70 -8.17 -1.02 6.66
CA PRO A 70 -8.95 0.16 6.98
C PRO A 70 -10.05 -0.18 7.99
N ALA A 71 -10.50 0.84 8.72
CA ALA A 71 -11.67 0.71 9.59
C ALA A 71 -12.95 0.43 8.81
N VAL A 72 -13.02 0.98 7.59
CA VAL A 72 -14.12 0.84 6.64
C VAL A 72 -13.49 0.60 5.27
N LEU A 73 -13.80 -0.54 4.66
CA LEU A 73 -13.42 -0.85 3.29
C LEU A 73 -14.50 -0.30 2.34
N SER A 74 -14.15 0.65 1.48
CA SER A 74 -15.12 1.27 0.57
C SER A 74 -14.45 1.79 -0.70
N ARG A 75 -14.80 1.17 -1.83
CA ARG A 75 -14.28 1.55 -3.16
C ARG A 75 -14.57 3.01 -3.47
N GLU A 76 -15.84 3.42 -3.38
CA GLU A 76 -16.28 4.79 -3.67
C GLU A 76 -15.53 5.85 -2.84
N ARG A 77 -15.34 5.59 -1.54
CA ARG A 77 -14.59 6.51 -0.67
C ARG A 77 -13.10 6.56 -1.01
N ALA A 78 -12.52 5.42 -1.43
CA ALA A 78 -11.15 5.38 -1.90
C ALA A 78 -10.98 6.19 -3.21
N VAL A 79 -11.90 6.08 -4.17
CA VAL A 79 -11.85 6.86 -5.42
C VAL A 79 -11.96 8.35 -5.13
N ALA A 80 -12.92 8.74 -4.29
CA ALA A 80 -13.11 10.14 -3.91
C ALA A 80 -11.86 10.71 -3.21
N TRP A 81 -11.23 9.90 -2.35
CA TRP A 81 -9.96 10.27 -1.71
C TRP A 81 -8.85 10.53 -2.74
N ILE A 82 -8.68 9.63 -3.71
CA ILE A 82 -7.65 9.76 -4.76
C ILE A 82 -7.90 11.01 -5.59
N ALA A 83 -9.15 11.27 -5.99
CA ALA A 83 -9.51 12.47 -6.75
C ALA A 83 -9.17 13.75 -5.98
N LEU A 84 -9.53 13.82 -4.70
CA LEU A 84 -9.19 14.95 -3.82
C LEU A 84 -7.68 15.13 -3.68
N GLN A 85 -6.92 14.03 -3.61
CA GLN A 85 -5.46 14.08 -3.47
C GLN A 85 -4.78 14.54 -4.76
N GLN A 86 -5.22 14.06 -5.94
CA GLN A 86 -4.69 14.49 -7.24
C GLN A 86 -4.98 15.98 -7.53
N HIS A 87 -6.11 16.51 -7.06
CA HIS A 87 -6.40 17.94 -7.11
C HIS A 87 -5.74 18.77 -5.98
N GLY A 88 -4.94 18.14 -5.11
CA GLY A 88 -4.22 18.82 -4.03
C GLY A 88 -5.11 19.37 -2.91
N ALA A 89 -6.35 18.88 -2.77
CA ALA A 89 -7.23 19.27 -1.67
C ALA A 89 -6.89 18.58 -0.35
N ILE A 90 -6.32 17.38 -0.45
CA ILE A 90 -5.77 16.60 0.66
C ILE A 90 -4.36 16.13 0.31
N THR A 91 -3.55 15.88 1.33
CA THR A 91 -2.26 15.21 1.21
C THR A 91 -2.46 13.69 1.33
N GLU A 92 -1.39 12.91 1.15
CA GLU A 92 -1.37 11.47 1.49
C GLU A 92 -1.82 11.20 2.94
N GLN A 93 -1.66 12.18 3.83
CA GLN A 93 -1.99 12.10 5.25
C GLN A 93 -3.42 12.56 5.57
N GLY A 94 -4.15 13.03 4.56
CA GLY A 94 -5.49 13.59 4.68
C GLY A 94 -5.54 15.10 4.55
N TRP A 95 -6.52 15.73 5.19
CA TRP A 95 -6.69 17.18 5.10
C TRP A 95 -5.43 17.90 5.60
N PRO A 96 -4.86 18.83 4.80
CA PRO A 96 -3.71 19.61 5.23
C PRO A 96 -4.06 20.36 6.51
N LEU A 97 -3.08 20.51 7.41
CA LEU A 97 -3.26 21.33 8.60
C LEU A 97 -3.52 22.78 8.17
N ALA A 98 -4.23 23.57 8.99
CA ALA A 98 -4.56 24.96 8.67
C ALA A 98 -3.33 25.84 8.35
N GLN A 99 -2.14 25.42 8.78
CA GLN A 99 -0.86 26.09 8.51
C GLN A 99 -0.22 25.69 7.17
N GLU A 100 -0.69 24.62 6.51
CA GLU A 100 -0.18 24.08 5.24
C GLU A 100 -1.07 24.47 4.05
N GLY A 101 -2.26 25.01 4.32
CA GLY A 101 -3.20 25.45 3.30
C GLY A 101 -2.86 26.85 2.81
N GLN A 102 -2.29 26.97 1.61
CA GLN A 102 -2.61 28.14 0.80
C GLN A 102 -4.11 28.06 0.47
N GLU A 103 -4.87 29.10 0.79
CA GLU A 103 -6.26 29.27 0.38
C GLU A 103 -6.34 29.39 -1.15
N ARG A 104 -6.17 28.29 -1.88
CA ARG A 104 -6.66 28.19 -3.25
C ARG A 104 -8.18 28.24 -3.16
N GLY A 105 -8.81 29.19 -3.84
CA GLY A 105 -10.26 29.29 -3.93
C GLY A 105 -10.85 27.97 -4.44
N ARG A 106 -11.63 27.28 -3.61
CA ARG A 106 -12.33 26.03 -3.93
C ARG A 106 -13.76 26.36 -4.34
N ASP A 107 -13.89 26.97 -5.51
CA ASP A 107 -15.16 27.41 -6.08
C ASP A 107 -15.96 26.26 -6.72
N GLU A 108 -17.09 26.58 -7.35
CA GLU A 108 -17.96 25.58 -8.00
C GLU A 108 -17.26 24.88 -9.18
N TRP A 109 -16.38 25.58 -9.88
CA TRP A 109 -15.63 25.02 -11.00
C TRP A 109 -14.65 23.95 -10.52
N TRP A 110 -13.90 24.23 -9.45
CA TRP A 110 -13.03 23.24 -8.81
C TRP A 110 -13.80 21.99 -8.34
N ARG A 111 -15.02 22.15 -7.81
CA ARG A 111 -15.85 20.99 -7.42
C ARG A 111 -16.30 20.17 -8.63
N GLY A 112 -16.56 20.84 -9.76
CA GLY A 112 -16.82 20.21 -11.05
C GLY A 112 -15.67 19.31 -11.48
N ASP A 113 -14.45 19.86 -11.50
CA ASP A 113 -13.23 19.13 -11.90
C ASP A 113 -12.98 17.89 -11.04
N VAL A 114 -13.09 18.03 -9.70
CA VAL A 114 -12.95 16.88 -8.78
C VAL A 114 -14.02 15.83 -9.05
N GLY A 115 -15.25 16.26 -9.37
CA GLY A 115 -16.35 15.37 -9.71
C GLY A 115 -16.09 14.60 -11.01
N GLU A 116 -15.59 15.27 -12.04
CA GLU A 116 -15.22 14.65 -13.31
C GLU A 116 -14.08 13.64 -13.13
N LEU A 117 -13.02 14.02 -12.42
CA LEU A 117 -11.91 13.12 -12.12
C LEU A 117 -12.39 11.90 -11.32
N HIS A 118 -13.27 12.10 -10.33
CA HIS A 118 -13.84 11.01 -9.56
C HIS A 118 -14.60 10.00 -10.45
N MET A 119 -15.41 10.47 -11.40
CA MET A 119 -16.10 9.61 -12.36
C MET A 119 -15.11 8.88 -13.26
N ASN A 120 -14.12 9.59 -13.81
CA ASN A 120 -13.10 9.00 -14.68
C ASN A 120 -12.28 7.90 -13.96
N LEU A 121 -11.82 8.16 -12.74
CA LEU A 121 -11.07 7.18 -11.94
C LEU A 121 -11.92 5.95 -11.61
N ARG A 122 -13.22 6.13 -11.34
CA ARG A 122 -14.13 5.03 -10.99
C ARG A 122 -14.19 3.97 -12.09
N GLU A 123 -14.21 4.41 -13.34
CA GLU A 123 -14.29 3.56 -14.54
C GLU A 123 -12.97 2.82 -14.82
N ARG A 124 -11.84 3.36 -14.35
CA ARG A 124 -10.48 2.83 -14.59
C ARG A 124 -9.95 1.88 -13.51
N ILE A 125 -10.77 1.56 -12.51
CA ILE A 125 -10.36 0.63 -11.43
C ILE A 125 -10.46 -0.81 -11.91
N HIS A 126 -9.30 -1.48 -11.98
CA HIS A 126 -9.19 -2.91 -12.27
C HIS A 126 -9.38 -3.78 -11.05
N GLY A 127 -8.96 -3.31 -9.88
CA GLY A 127 -9.05 -4.08 -8.64
C GLY A 127 -9.10 -3.21 -7.40
N PHE A 128 -9.73 -3.73 -6.36
CA PHE A 128 -9.88 -3.04 -5.07
C PHE A 128 -9.82 -4.04 -3.92
N GLY A 129 -9.04 -3.75 -2.89
CA GLY A 129 -8.85 -4.63 -1.74
C GLY A 129 -8.05 -3.98 -0.62
N VAL A 130 -7.44 -4.78 0.26
CA VAL A 130 -6.54 -4.29 1.32
C VAL A 130 -5.07 -4.57 1.05
N SER A 131 -4.77 -5.33 -0.01
CA SER A 131 -3.42 -5.71 -0.40
C SER A 131 -3.28 -5.92 -1.90
N VAL A 132 -2.03 -5.89 -2.39
CA VAL A 132 -1.69 -6.20 -3.79
C VAL A 132 -2.17 -7.61 -4.18
N ALA A 133 -2.02 -8.58 -3.26
CA ALA A 133 -2.49 -9.95 -3.47
C ALA A 133 -3.99 -10.01 -3.79
N GLU A 134 -4.82 -9.35 -2.99
CA GLU A 134 -6.28 -9.36 -3.18
C GLU A 134 -6.70 -8.66 -4.47
N ILE A 135 -6.03 -7.55 -4.81
CA ILE A 135 -6.30 -6.76 -6.02
C ILE A 135 -5.96 -7.56 -7.28
N LEU A 136 -4.87 -8.33 -7.26
CA LEU A 136 -4.43 -9.13 -8.40
C LEU A 136 -5.14 -10.49 -8.50
N GLN A 137 -5.84 -10.94 -7.45
CA GLN A 137 -6.61 -12.19 -7.43
C GLN A 137 -8.05 -12.03 -7.97
N VAL A 138 -8.41 -10.89 -8.56
CA VAL A 138 -9.77 -10.65 -9.07
C VAL A 138 -9.98 -11.42 -10.40
N PRO A 139 -11.00 -12.29 -10.51
CA PRO A 139 -11.17 -13.19 -11.66
C PRO A 139 -11.73 -12.55 -12.94
N ASP A 140 -12.24 -11.31 -12.88
CA ASP A 140 -13.14 -10.78 -13.92
C ASP A 140 -12.46 -10.01 -15.07
N THR A 141 -11.14 -9.81 -15.02
CA THR A 141 -10.40 -9.21 -16.13
C THR A 141 -9.27 -10.12 -16.60
N ALA A 142 -9.67 -11.25 -17.20
CA ALA A 142 -8.81 -12.11 -18.02
C ALA A 142 -8.24 -11.43 -19.29
N ALA A 143 -8.17 -10.09 -19.32
CA ALA A 143 -7.80 -9.30 -20.50
C ALA A 143 -6.66 -8.29 -20.30
N SER A 144 -6.06 -8.14 -19.11
CA SER A 144 -4.81 -7.37 -18.98
C SER A 144 -3.91 -7.92 -17.89
N ALA A 145 -2.83 -8.57 -18.34
CA ALA A 145 -1.74 -9.15 -17.57
C ALA A 145 -2.11 -10.36 -16.70
N ALA A 146 -1.89 -11.55 -17.25
CA ALA A 146 -1.38 -12.67 -16.47
C ALA A 146 -0.05 -12.24 -15.83
N TRP A 147 -0.12 -11.57 -14.69
CA TRP A 147 1.06 -11.21 -13.89
C TRP A 147 1.75 -12.51 -13.48
N ALA A 148 2.84 -12.85 -14.14
CA ALA A 148 3.67 -14.00 -13.80
C ALA A 148 4.41 -13.71 -12.50
N VAL A 149 3.74 -13.93 -11.36
CA VAL A 149 4.31 -13.75 -10.02
C VAL A 149 5.48 -14.72 -9.71
N GLU A 150 5.72 -15.69 -10.59
CA GLU A 150 6.78 -16.69 -10.50
C GLU A 150 8.17 -16.06 -10.29
N ALA A 151 8.49 -14.98 -11.02
CA ALA A 151 9.76 -14.26 -10.87
C ALA A 151 9.92 -13.58 -9.49
N HIS A 152 8.81 -13.40 -8.77
CA HIS A 152 8.73 -12.80 -7.45
C HIS A 152 8.40 -13.83 -6.36
N THR A 153 8.49 -15.11 -6.68
CA THR A 153 8.22 -16.19 -5.74
C THR A 153 9.53 -16.76 -5.22
N ASP A 154 9.64 -16.97 -3.91
CA ASP A 154 10.81 -17.66 -3.37
C ASP A 154 10.74 -19.18 -3.57
N ARG A 155 11.82 -19.87 -3.21
CA ARG A 155 11.91 -21.33 -3.32
C ARG A 155 10.86 -22.12 -2.51
N PHE A 156 10.08 -21.45 -1.66
CA PHE A 156 9.02 -22.05 -0.85
C PHE A 156 7.63 -21.67 -1.32
N GLY A 157 7.49 -20.99 -2.47
CA GLY A 157 6.20 -20.60 -3.02
C GLY A 157 5.62 -19.32 -2.40
N ARG A 158 6.37 -18.55 -1.60
CA ARG A 158 5.88 -17.27 -1.07
C ARG A 158 6.13 -16.16 -2.08
N VAL A 159 5.08 -15.39 -2.39
CA VAL A 159 5.16 -14.26 -3.31
C VAL A 159 5.58 -12.99 -2.57
N TRP A 160 6.62 -12.34 -3.08
CA TRP A 160 7.12 -11.04 -2.65
C TRP A 160 6.28 -9.93 -3.26
N TRP A 161 5.10 -9.70 -2.68
CA TRP A 161 4.14 -8.70 -3.16
C TRP A 161 4.70 -7.29 -3.21
N ASP A 162 5.70 -6.97 -2.39
CA ASP A 162 6.41 -5.70 -2.48
C ASP A 162 7.22 -5.55 -3.76
N ARG A 163 7.87 -6.64 -4.21
CA ARG A 163 8.59 -6.67 -5.49
C ARG A 163 7.62 -6.62 -6.67
N VAL A 164 6.49 -7.32 -6.59
CA VAL A 164 5.41 -7.22 -7.60
C VAL A 164 4.91 -5.78 -7.72
N ARG A 165 4.67 -5.10 -6.59
CA ARG A 165 4.28 -3.68 -6.58
C ARG A 165 5.30 -2.79 -7.29
N ALA A 166 6.59 -3.00 -7.04
CA ALA A 166 7.64 -2.23 -7.70
C ALA A 166 7.63 -2.42 -9.23
N GLU A 167 7.39 -3.64 -9.71
CA GLU A 167 7.26 -3.89 -11.16
C GLU A 167 5.98 -3.27 -11.77
N ILE A 168 4.85 -3.28 -11.06
CA ILE A 168 3.63 -2.55 -11.48
C ILE A 168 3.94 -1.08 -11.72
N HIS A 169 4.65 -0.44 -10.79
CA HIS A 169 4.99 0.97 -10.91
C HIS A 169 6.03 1.24 -12.01
N LYS A 170 6.93 0.30 -12.27
CA LYS A 170 7.96 0.41 -13.31
C LYS A 170 7.38 0.31 -14.73
N ALA A 171 6.31 -0.47 -14.92
CA ALA A 171 5.64 -0.57 -16.22
C ALA A 171 4.99 0.76 -16.65
N GLY A 172 4.69 1.67 -15.70
CA GLY A 172 4.19 3.01 -16.01
C GLY A 172 2.83 3.04 -16.71
N LEU A 173 2.08 1.93 -16.66
CA LEU A 173 0.76 1.78 -17.29
C LEU A 173 -0.38 1.77 -16.27
N SER A 174 -0.08 1.68 -14.98
CA SER A 174 -1.07 1.65 -13.91
C SER A 174 -0.48 2.05 -12.56
N TRP A 175 -1.35 2.44 -11.63
CA TRP A 175 -0.97 2.87 -10.28
C TRP A 175 -1.69 2.05 -9.22
N LEU A 176 -0.97 1.74 -8.14
CA LEU A 176 -1.56 1.23 -6.90
C LEU A 176 -1.67 2.36 -5.88
N TRP A 177 -2.90 2.77 -5.60
CA TRP A 177 -3.21 3.81 -4.62
C TRP A 177 -3.63 3.18 -3.31
N GLN A 178 -2.89 3.47 -2.24
CA GLN A 178 -3.25 3.06 -0.90
C GLN A 178 -3.95 4.21 -0.16
N THR A 179 -5.21 4.01 0.22
CA THR A 179 -6.06 5.02 0.86
C THR A 179 -6.51 4.57 2.26
N PRO A 180 -7.04 5.49 3.10
CA PRO A 180 -7.67 5.13 4.36
C PRO A 180 -8.88 4.18 4.24
N TYR A 181 -9.38 3.95 3.03
CA TYR A 181 -10.56 3.14 2.74
C TYR A 181 -10.25 1.84 2.00
N GLY A 182 -8.99 1.58 1.67
CA GLY A 182 -8.56 0.42 0.88
C GLY A 182 -7.48 0.79 -0.14
N MET A 183 -7.01 -0.20 -0.88
CA MET A 183 -6.06 -0.06 -1.97
C MET A 183 -6.79 -0.25 -3.30
N ALA A 184 -6.51 0.60 -4.28
CA ALA A 184 -7.09 0.59 -5.61
C ALA A 184 -6.00 0.46 -6.68
N TRP A 185 -6.21 -0.43 -7.66
CA TRP A 185 -5.42 -0.51 -8.87
C TRP A 185 -6.13 0.20 -10.00
N ILE A 186 -5.48 1.22 -10.55
CA ILE A 186 -6.07 2.14 -11.53
C ILE A 186 -5.15 2.19 -12.75
N ASP A 187 -5.70 1.96 -13.94
CA ASP A 187 -4.94 2.13 -15.19
C ASP A 187 -4.62 3.59 -15.44
N GLN A 188 -3.47 3.84 -16.03
CA GLN A 188 -3.09 5.15 -16.56
C GLN A 188 -3.85 5.36 -17.89
N ALA A 189 -4.59 6.48 -17.99
CA ALA A 189 -5.33 6.87 -19.20
C ALA A 189 -4.39 7.35 -20.30
#